data_AF-A0A644X500-F1
#
_entry.id   AF-A0A644X500-F1
#
_cell.length_a   1.000
_cell.length_b   1.000
_cell.length_c   1.000
_cell.angle_alpha   90.00
_cell.angle_beta   90.00
_cell.angle_gamma   90.00
#
_symmetry.space_group_name_H-M   'P 1'
#
loop_
_entity.id
_entity.type
_entity.pdbx_description
1 polymer ?
#
loop_
_entity_poly.entity_id
_entity_poly.type
_entity_poly.pdbx_seq_one_letter_code
_entity_poly.pdbx_strand_id
1 'polypeptide(L)'
;MNKAQWYKHLIGRIDYSIANDYYFEAAFIAYGIIEDRLDSMLKQLGLANMQGVAKKIRAIAKIRSTKLESAFFLKKWDGGKYKDLGLLGEVKTWGELYRNPIQHLLGDPRVYNAQYGGFHIQNTKDLAEEGAKVARALSAAVMRYKKL
;
A
#
# COMPACT_ATOMS: atom_id res chain seq x y z
N MET A 1 -0.81 -13.59 21.28
CA MET A 1 -0.07 -13.41 20.00
C MET A 1 0.42 -11.97 19.91
N ASN A 2 1.69 -11.73 19.67
CA ASN A 2 2.24 -10.37 19.57
C ASN A 2 2.03 -9.77 18.15
N LYS A 3 2.27 -8.46 17.98
CA LYS A 3 2.04 -7.76 16.69
C LYS A 3 2.85 -8.37 15.54
N ALA A 4 4.08 -8.85 15.78
CA ALA A 4 4.90 -9.48 14.76
C ALA A 4 4.33 -10.84 14.30
N GLN A 5 3.90 -11.67 15.25
CA GLN A 5 3.22 -12.94 14.96
C GLN A 5 1.91 -12.71 14.20
N TRP A 6 1.16 -11.66 14.56
CA TRP A 6 -0.06 -11.29 13.83
C TRP A 6 0.21 -10.92 12.37
N TYR A 7 1.22 -10.10 12.10
CA TYR A 7 1.60 -9.81 10.71
C TYR A 7 2.04 -11.04 9.95
N LYS A 8 2.81 -11.95 10.57
CA LYS A 8 3.19 -13.22 9.93
C LYS A 8 1.96 -14.05 9.57
N HIS A 9 0.98 -14.11 10.48
CA HIS A 9 -0.31 -14.78 10.22
C HIS A 9 -1.06 -14.12 9.05
N LEU A 10 -1.21 -12.79 9.04
CA LEU A 10 -1.92 -12.08 7.97
C LEU A 10 -1.23 -12.23 6.61
N ILE A 11 0.10 -12.17 6.55
CA ILE A 11 0.86 -12.42 5.31
C ILE A 11 0.62 -13.85 4.83
N GLY A 12 0.66 -14.84 5.74
CA GLY A 12 0.33 -16.23 5.38
C GLY A 12 -1.12 -16.38 4.89
N ARG A 13 -2.05 -15.60 5.43
CA ARG A 13 -3.44 -15.58 4.96
C ARG A 13 -3.57 -15.00 3.55
N ILE A 14 -2.80 -13.95 3.22
CA ILE A 14 -2.72 -13.43 1.84
C ILE A 14 -2.26 -14.54 0.89
N ASP A 15 -1.18 -15.25 1.22
CA ASP A 15 -0.64 -16.32 0.37
C ASP A 15 -1.65 -17.45 0.17
N TYR A 16 -2.30 -17.88 1.27
CA TYR A 16 -3.36 -18.87 1.20
C TYR A 16 -4.51 -18.40 0.30
N SER A 17 -4.98 -17.16 0.48
CA SER A 17 -6.10 -16.63 -0.29
C SER A 17 -5.76 -16.51 -1.78
N ILE A 18 -4.54 -16.09 -2.15
CA ILE A 18 -4.08 -16.07 -3.54
C ILE A 18 -4.04 -17.49 -4.12
N ALA A 19 -3.48 -18.45 -3.39
CA ALA A 19 -3.34 -19.84 -3.85
C ALA A 19 -4.69 -20.58 -4.02
N ASN A 20 -5.76 -20.06 -3.44
CA ASN A 20 -7.12 -20.63 -3.51
C ASN A 20 -8.09 -19.67 -4.22
N ASP A 21 -7.59 -18.76 -5.07
CA ASP A 21 -8.37 -17.82 -5.88
C ASP A 21 -9.30 -16.85 -5.11
N TYR A 22 -9.10 -16.69 -3.80
CA TYR A 22 -9.79 -15.72 -2.94
C TYR A 22 -9.14 -14.33 -3.02
N TYR A 23 -9.05 -13.77 -4.24
CA TYR A 23 -8.29 -12.56 -4.51
C TYR A 23 -8.78 -11.31 -3.77
N PHE A 24 -10.08 -11.15 -3.57
CA PHE A 24 -10.62 -10.02 -2.79
C PHE A 24 -10.23 -10.08 -1.33
N GLU A 25 -10.20 -11.27 -0.73
CA GLU A 25 -9.75 -11.45 0.64
C GLU A 25 -8.26 -11.09 0.78
N ALA A 26 -7.42 -11.61 -0.12
CA ALA A 26 -6.00 -11.27 -0.17
C ALA A 26 -5.77 -9.75 -0.30
N ALA A 27 -6.50 -9.10 -1.20
CA ALA A 27 -6.41 -7.66 -1.42
C ALA A 27 -6.86 -6.85 -0.18
N PHE A 28 -7.94 -7.28 0.49
CA PHE A 28 -8.44 -6.61 1.68
C PHE A 28 -7.46 -6.71 2.86
N ILE A 29 -6.86 -7.90 3.06
CA ILE A 29 -5.84 -8.10 4.10
C ILE A 29 -4.60 -7.24 3.77
N ALA A 30 -4.16 -7.21 2.52
CA ALA A 30 -3.06 -6.37 2.08
C ALA A 30 -3.34 -4.89 2.36
N TYR A 31 -4.55 -4.41 2.06
CA TYR A 31 -4.98 -3.04 2.35
C TYR A 31 -4.90 -2.72 3.85
N GLY A 32 -5.44 -3.60 4.71
CA GLY A 32 -5.39 -3.42 6.17
C GLY A 32 -3.96 -3.35 6.71
N ILE A 33 -3.05 -4.17 6.18
CA ILE A 33 -1.62 -4.10 6.51
C ILE A 33 -1.05 -2.74 6.09
N ILE A 34 -1.31 -2.31 4.86
CA ILE A 34 -0.79 -1.04 4.32
C ILE A 34 -1.27 0.14 5.16
N GLU A 35 -2.55 0.18 5.52
CA GLU A 35 -3.12 1.24 6.36
C GLU A 35 -2.43 1.33 7.73
N ASP A 36 -2.32 0.23 8.49
CA ASP A 36 -1.66 0.24 9.80
C ASP A 36 -0.17 0.61 9.68
N ARG A 37 0.52 0.15 8.64
CA ARG A 37 1.92 0.51 8.42
C ARG A 37 2.11 2.01 8.18
N LEU A 38 1.23 2.61 7.39
CA LEU A 38 1.25 4.06 7.17
C LEU A 38 0.87 4.82 8.44
N ASP A 39 -0.10 4.35 9.23
CA ASP A 39 -0.44 4.97 10.52
C ASP A 39 0.71 4.89 11.51
N SER A 40 1.40 3.76 11.54
CA SER A 40 2.61 3.62 12.34
C SER A 40 3.70 4.60 11.90
N MET A 41 3.81 4.92 10.62
CA MET A 41 4.78 5.91 10.12
C MET A 41 4.38 7.33 10.52
N LEU A 42 3.10 7.71 10.36
CA LEU A 42 2.60 9.01 10.79
C LEU A 42 2.92 9.26 12.27
N LYS A 43 2.65 8.26 13.12
CA LYS A 43 2.96 8.33 14.56
C LYS A 43 4.46 8.55 14.81
N GLN A 44 5.33 7.83 14.12
CA GLN A 44 6.79 7.96 14.27
C GLN A 44 7.30 9.33 13.81
N LEU A 45 6.64 9.92 12.82
CA LEU A 45 6.99 11.23 12.26
C LEU A 45 6.33 12.40 13.03
N GLY A 46 5.59 12.14 14.10
CA GLY A 46 4.86 13.16 14.86
C GLY A 46 3.73 13.82 14.07
N LEU A 47 3.20 13.16 13.04
CA LEU A 47 2.12 13.67 12.21
C LEU A 47 0.76 13.28 12.78
N ALA A 48 -0.24 14.15 12.59
CA ALA A 48 -1.61 13.86 13.00
C ALA A 48 -2.18 12.62 12.28
N ASN A 49 -3.09 11.91 12.95
CA ASN A 49 -3.82 10.81 12.34
C ASN A 49 -4.63 11.30 11.13
N MET A 50 -4.58 10.55 10.04
CA MET A 50 -5.26 10.88 8.79
C MET A 50 -5.91 9.62 8.22
N GLN A 51 -7.08 9.77 7.60
CA GLN A 51 -7.70 8.69 6.85
C GLN A 51 -7.26 8.72 5.38
N GLY A 52 -7.12 7.53 4.79
CA GLY A 52 -6.85 7.32 3.37
C GLY A 52 -5.37 7.24 3.01
N VAL A 53 -4.98 6.12 2.42
CA VAL A 53 -3.62 5.78 1.95
C VAL A 53 -2.96 6.93 1.18
N ALA A 54 -3.63 7.51 0.18
CA ALA A 54 -3.08 8.59 -0.64
C ALA A 54 -2.80 9.89 0.15
N LYS A 55 -3.58 10.17 1.20
CA LYS A 55 -3.36 11.33 2.08
C LYS A 55 -2.17 11.08 3.00
N LYS A 56 -2.09 9.89 3.60
CA LYS A 56 -0.96 9.45 4.45
C LYS A 56 0.36 9.51 3.67
N ILE A 57 0.40 8.95 2.46
CA ILE A 57 1.59 8.97 1.59
C ILE A 57 2.04 10.40 1.28
N ARG A 58 1.11 11.29 0.90
CA ARG A 58 1.44 12.70 0.61
C ARG A 58 2.02 13.42 1.83
N ALA A 59 1.57 13.10 3.04
CA ALA A 59 2.12 13.70 4.26
C ALA A 59 3.54 13.17 4.53
N ILE A 60 3.75 11.86 4.45
CA ILE A 60 5.06 11.21 4.67
C ILE A 60 6.08 11.70 3.63
N ALA A 61 5.69 11.81 2.36
CA ALA A 61 6.58 12.23 1.27
C ALA A 61 7.07 13.69 1.38
N LYS A 62 6.49 14.51 2.27
CA LYS A 62 6.98 15.86 2.57
C LYS A 62 8.14 15.87 3.56
N ILE A 63 8.34 14.78 4.29
CA ILE A 63 9.43 14.67 5.26
C ILE A 63 10.76 14.50 4.53
N ARG A 64 11.72 15.35 4.89
CA ARG A 64 13.10 15.27 4.43
C ARG A 64 13.92 14.56 5.50
N SER A 65 14.39 13.35 5.20
CA SER A 65 15.13 12.52 6.15
C SER A 65 15.91 11.48 5.38
N THR A 66 17.24 11.47 5.53
CA THR A 66 18.13 10.47 4.91
C THR A 66 17.77 9.04 5.34
N LYS A 67 17.32 8.85 6.57
CA LYS A 67 16.80 7.57 7.08
C LYS A 67 15.55 7.12 6.34
N LEU A 68 14.60 8.03 6.13
CA LEU A 68 13.36 7.75 5.39
C LEU A 68 13.68 7.45 3.91
N GLU A 69 14.55 8.27 3.32
CA GLU A 69 15.01 8.15 1.93
C GLU A 69 15.63 6.78 1.67
N SER A 70 16.55 6.35 2.53
CA SER A 70 17.18 5.04 2.44
C SER A 70 16.18 3.90 2.66
N ALA A 71 15.29 4.01 3.65
CA ALA A 71 14.35 2.93 3.97
C ALA A 71 13.30 2.70 2.87
N PHE A 72 12.87 3.75 2.17
CA PHE A 72 11.80 3.73 1.17
C PHE A 72 12.29 3.92 -0.28
N PHE A 73 13.60 4.02 -0.49
CA PHE A 73 14.25 4.21 -1.79
C PHE A 73 13.82 5.50 -2.51
N LEU A 74 13.66 6.59 -1.77
CA LEU A 74 13.26 7.90 -2.33
C LEU A 74 14.45 8.54 -3.06
N LYS A 75 14.23 9.14 -4.24
CA LYS A 75 15.27 9.87 -5.00
C LYS A 75 14.89 11.31 -5.19
N LYS A 76 15.79 12.25 -4.85
CA LYS A 76 15.57 13.69 -5.00
C LYS A 76 15.91 14.17 -6.43
N TRP A 77 15.18 15.19 -6.88
CA TRP A 77 15.61 16.10 -7.94
C TRP A 77 16.28 17.32 -7.31
N ASP A 78 17.01 18.09 -8.13
CA ASP A 78 17.57 19.38 -7.76
C ASP A 78 16.55 20.27 -7.01
N GLY A 79 17.00 20.97 -5.97
CA GLY A 79 16.11 21.78 -5.11
C GLY A 79 15.30 21.02 -4.05
N GLY A 80 15.59 19.74 -3.78
CA GLY A 80 15.15 19.05 -2.55
C GLY A 80 13.70 18.53 -2.56
N LYS A 81 13.12 18.26 -3.74
CA LYS A 81 11.86 17.52 -3.93
C LYS A 81 12.16 16.10 -4.41
N TYR A 82 11.37 15.10 -4.05
CA TYR A 82 11.53 13.74 -4.58
C TYR A 82 11.07 13.67 -6.04
N LYS A 83 11.98 13.23 -6.93
CA LYS A 83 11.67 12.84 -8.32
C LYS A 83 10.97 11.47 -8.34
N ASP A 84 11.40 10.60 -7.45
CA ASP A 84 10.94 9.22 -7.32
C ASP A 84 10.49 9.00 -5.88
N LEU A 85 9.22 8.63 -5.72
CA LEU A 85 8.63 8.32 -4.43
C LEU A 85 8.95 6.87 -3.99
N GLY A 86 9.73 6.12 -4.78
CA GLY A 86 10.12 4.76 -4.51
C GLY A 86 8.92 3.91 -4.10
N LEU A 87 9.05 3.23 -2.98
CA LEU A 87 7.99 2.37 -2.46
C LEU A 87 6.70 3.13 -2.09
N LEU A 88 6.78 4.40 -1.70
CA LEU A 88 5.56 5.20 -1.46
C LEU A 88 4.81 5.47 -2.77
N GLY A 89 5.53 5.56 -3.89
CA GLY A 89 4.96 5.63 -5.23
C GLY A 89 4.22 4.34 -5.58
N GLU A 90 4.85 3.18 -5.38
CA GLU A 90 4.24 1.87 -5.64
C GLU A 90 2.94 1.65 -4.85
N VAL A 91 2.92 1.99 -3.55
CA VAL A 91 1.70 1.89 -2.71
C VAL A 91 0.59 2.78 -3.25
N LYS A 92 0.93 4.01 -3.65
CA LYS A 92 -0.03 4.96 -4.21
C LYS A 92 -0.62 4.42 -5.52
N THR A 93 0.24 3.98 -6.43
CA THR A 93 -0.15 3.44 -7.75
C THR A 93 -1.04 2.21 -7.59
N TRP A 94 -0.71 1.28 -6.70
CA TRP A 94 -1.57 0.14 -6.43
C TRP A 94 -2.97 0.55 -5.93
N GLY A 95 -3.02 1.53 -5.01
CA GLY A 95 -4.28 2.06 -4.49
C GLY A 95 -5.14 2.74 -5.56
N GLU A 96 -4.52 3.46 -6.49
CA GLU A 96 -5.18 4.18 -7.58
C GLU A 96 -5.65 3.26 -8.70
N LEU A 97 -4.81 2.31 -9.12
CA LEU A 97 -5.11 1.41 -10.25
C LEU A 97 -6.14 0.35 -9.89
N TYR A 98 -6.05 -0.23 -8.69
CA TYR A 98 -6.80 -1.44 -8.39
C TYR A 98 -7.84 -1.24 -7.29
N ARG A 99 -7.45 -0.65 -6.16
CA ARG A 99 -8.36 -0.51 -5.00
C ARG A 99 -9.46 0.51 -5.28
N ASN A 100 -9.13 1.69 -5.81
CA ASN A 100 -10.13 2.75 -6.01
C ASN A 100 -11.27 2.36 -6.96
N PRO A 101 -11.00 1.74 -8.13
CA PRO A 101 -12.07 1.28 -9.01
C PRO A 101 -12.97 0.25 -8.32
N ILE A 102 -12.39 -0.69 -7.59
CA ILE A 102 -13.16 -1.73 -6.90
C ILE A 102 -13.97 -1.17 -5.73
N GLN A 103 -13.40 -0.27 -4.93
CA GLN A 103 -14.11 0.22 -3.74
C GLN A 103 -15.20 1.25 -4.07
N HIS A 104 -15.05 2.01 -5.15
CA HIS A 104 -15.95 3.11 -5.47
C HIS A 104 -16.86 2.85 -6.67
N LEU A 105 -16.48 1.95 -7.58
CA LEU A 105 -17.18 1.78 -8.85
C LEU A 105 -17.76 0.37 -9.04
N LEU A 106 -17.41 -0.61 -8.20
CA LEU A 106 -17.93 -1.98 -8.33
C LEU A 106 -19.45 -2.09 -8.11
N GLY A 107 -20.03 -1.13 -7.38
CA GLY A 107 -21.49 -1.01 -7.21
C GLY A 107 -22.22 -0.42 -8.42
N ASP A 108 -21.51 0.17 -9.38
CA ASP A 108 -22.07 0.70 -10.63
C ASP A 108 -21.29 0.14 -11.85
N PRO A 109 -21.73 -1.01 -12.39
CA PRO A 109 -21.08 -1.65 -13.53
C PRO A 109 -21.00 -0.77 -14.79
N ARG A 110 -21.92 0.20 -14.95
CA ARG A 110 -21.91 1.08 -16.12
C ARG A 110 -20.74 2.05 -16.05
N VAL A 111 -20.55 2.69 -14.89
CA VAL A 111 -19.43 3.61 -14.66
C VAL A 111 -18.11 2.86 -14.71
N TYR A 112 -18.04 1.68 -14.09
CA TYR A 112 -16.85 0.84 -14.13
C TYR A 112 -16.47 0.47 -15.57
N ASN A 113 -17.42 -0.04 -16.36
CA ASN A 113 -17.15 -0.46 -17.73
C ASN A 113 -16.79 0.71 -18.65
N ALA A 114 -17.40 1.87 -18.47
CA ALA A 114 -17.08 3.06 -19.26
C ALA A 114 -15.64 3.55 -19.05
N GLN A 115 -15.10 3.38 -17.83
CA GLN A 115 -13.76 3.88 -17.48
C GLN A 115 -12.66 2.81 -17.63
N TYR A 116 -13.00 1.53 -17.45
CA TYR A 116 -12.02 0.43 -17.37
C TYR A 116 -12.26 -0.72 -18.37
N GLY A 117 -13.29 -0.65 -19.21
CA GLY A 117 -13.50 -1.59 -20.33
C GLY A 117 -14.12 -2.95 -19.99
N GLY A 118 -14.40 -3.23 -18.71
CA GLY A 118 -14.96 -4.51 -18.25
C GLY A 118 -14.38 -4.97 -16.91
N PHE A 119 -15.16 -5.67 -16.08
CA PHE A 119 -14.62 -6.31 -14.87
C PHE A 119 -13.81 -7.55 -15.26
N HIS A 120 -12.48 -7.47 -15.16
CA HIS A 120 -11.59 -8.58 -15.48
C HIS A 120 -11.11 -9.27 -14.20
N ILE A 121 -11.32 -10.58 -14.09
CA ILE A 121 -10.79 -11.42 -12.99
C ILE A 121 -9.26 -11.31 -12.92
N GLN A 122 -8.60 -11.08 -14.06
CA GLN A 122 -7.16 -10.79 -14.06
C GLN A 122 -6.83 -9.53 -13.24
N ASN A 123 -7.68 -8.50 -13.24
CA ASN A 123 -7.47 -7.30 -12.44
C ASN A 123 -7.61 -7.57 -10.94
N THR A 124 -8.41 -8.56 -10.52
CA THR A 124 -8.50 -8.93 -9.10
C THR A 124 -7.34 -9.79 -8.64
N LYS A 125 -6.86 -10.70 -9.51
CA LYS A 125 -5.61 -11.43 -9.28
C LYS A 125 -4.41 -10.49 -9.17
N ASP A 126 -4.25 -9.59 -10.14
CA ASP A 126 -3.16 -8.60 -10.15
C ASP A 126 -3.24 -7.67 -8.92
N LEU A 127 -4.44 -7.22 -8.55
CA LEU A 127 -4.68 -6.47 -7.31
C LEU A 127 -4.15 -7.24 -6.09
N ALA A 128 -4.45 -8.54 -5.99
CA ALA A 128 -4.06 -9.35 -4.86
C ALA A 128 -2.55 -9.58 -4.82
N GLU A 129 -1.96 -9.97 -5.95
CA GLU A 129 -0.52 -10.27 -6.08
C GLU A 129 0.34 -9.02 -5.86
N GLU A 130 0.04 -7.91 -6.53
CA GLU A 130 0.76 -6.65 -6.33
C GLU A 130 0.47 -6.06 -4.94
N GLY A 131 -0.74 -6.24 -4.41
CA GLY A 131 -1.09 -5.84 -3.05
C GLY A 131 -0.25 -6.58 -2.01
N ALA A 132 -0.09 -7.89 -2.16
CA ALA A 132 0.75 -8.73 -1.31
C ALA A 132 2.22 -8.27 -1.34
N LYS A 133 2.76 -8.04 -2.54
CA LYS A 133 4.13 -7.56 -2.76
C LYS A 133 4.36 -6.21 -2.07
N VAL A 134 3.49 -5.24 -2.31
CA VAL A 134 3.59 -3.89 -1.73
C VAL A 134 3.42 -3.92 -0.21
N ALA A 135 2.48 -4.70 0.33
CA ALA A 135 2.27 -4.84 1.77
C ALA A 135 3.51 -5.42 2.49
N ARG A 136 4.19 -6.40 1.88
CA ARG A 136 5.46 -6.96 2.37
C ARG A 136 6.59 -5.93 2.30
N ALA A 137 6.77 -5.30 1.14
CA ALA A 137 7.81 -4.30 0.94
C ALA A 137 7.66 -3.13 1.93
N LEU A 138 6.43 -2.64 2.11
CA LEU A 138 6.11 -1.56 3.06
C LEU A 138 6.37 -1.99 4.50
N SER A 139 5.95 -3.20 4.88
CA SER A 139 6.25 -3.73 6.22
C SER A 139 7.76 -3.81 6.46
N ALA A 140 8.54 -4.28 5.48
CA ALA A 140 9.98 -4.33 5.58
C ALA A 140 10.62 -2.94 5.68
N ALA A 141 10.17 -1.98 4.86
CA ALA A 141 10.65 -0.60 4.87
C ALA A 141 10.39 0.11 6.21
N VAL A 142 9.19 -0.04 6.76
CA VAL A 142 8.85 0.51 8.09
C VAL A 142 9.73 -0.10 9.19
N MET A 143 9.99 -1.40 9.12
CA MET A 143 10.89 -2.05 10.09
C MET A 143 12.34 -1.61 9.94
N ARG A 144 12.84 -1.41 8.71
CA ARG A 144 14.17 -0.82 8.46
C ARG A 144 14.24 0.59 9.06
N TYR A 145 13.26 1.43 8.76
CA TYR A 145 13.21 2.80 9.26
C TYR A 145 13.26 2.87 10.80
N LYS A 146 12.49 2.02 11.49
CA LYS A 146 12.46 1.96 12.96
C LYS A 146 13.76 1.48 13.60
N LYS A 147 14.65 0.82 12.84
CA LYS A 147 15.95 0.33 13.33
C LYS A 147 17.08 1.32 13.09
N LEU A 148 16.91 2.28 12.18
CA LEU A 148 17.93 3.29 11.82
C LEU A 148 17.90 4.46 12.80
#